data_AF-A0A2V9Q052-F1
#
_entry.id   AF-A0A2V9Q052-F1
#
_cell.length_a   1.000
_cell.length_b   1.000
_cell.length_c   1.000
_cell.angle_alpha   90.00
_cell.angle_beta   90.00
_cell.angle_gamma   90.00
#
_symmetry.space_group_name_H-M   'P 1'
#
loop_
_entity.id
_entity.type
_entity.pdbx_description
1 polymer ?
#
loop_
_entity_poly.entity_id
_entity_poly.type
_entity_poly.pdbx_seq_one_letter_code
_entity_poly.pdbx_strand_id
1 'polypeptide(L)'
;MKFRRWYCSLLAVLALSGFACADSKIVVFHEPGFPTADSAPIPDSLLRAVLPNAQFVSAADLKAQLSSAQLLVLPYGSAFPEDDWAEIRGFLQRGGNLLVLGGRPFSRAAYRNGTIWKLRDYSVRYTQPLMIDQYQDTPGSDGLKFESNPNIPLAIPQFSWKQGFSPIIHLSAVDLYNRGGSAGSLDSNLDPLAWGLSSDGRRISAPVIQIDHYRNGFDGGRWIFVDADLSADFSGSTTAGEIVSKLADQALQGAEEFTVRPALPLYLPGEPIELAVQWHSATHSRADVLVAIGTEAEGEAFVFQTALTPLPLSQPLIYPAPKEKGLHIVYAYLEIDGKRRRTYRSAFWIRDFDYLRSGLSLASTKITSSSTASRSP
;
A
#
# COMPACT_ATOMS: atom_id res chain seq x y z
N MET A 1 -42.73 -4.48 69.40
CA MET A 1 -42.88 -5.29 68.17
C MET A 1 -43.52 -4.45 67.07
N LYS A 2 -42.77 -4.10 66.03
CA LYS A 2 -43.19 -3.88 64.63
C LYS A 2 -41.98 -3.31 63.87
N PHE A 3 -41.18 -4.22 63.31
CA PHE A 3 -40.08 -3.90 62.39
C PHE A 3 -40.67 -3.39 61.07
N ARG A 4 -40.31 -2.19 60.64
CA ARG A 4 -40.70 -1.62 59.34
C ARG A 4 -39.50 -1.71 58.41
N ARG A 5 -39.54 -2.70 57.51
CA ARG A 5 -38.56 -2.89 56.42
C ARG A 5 -38.67 -1.72 55.44
N TRP A 6 -37.57 -1.01 55.20
CA TRP A 6 -37.43 -0.09 54.07
C TRP A 6 -36.74 -0.84 52.93
N TYR A 7 -37.44 -1.00 51.81
CA TYR A 7 -36.87 -1.43 50.55
C TYR A 7 -36.23 -0.21 49.88
N CYS A 8 -34.91 -0.16 49.80
CA CYS A 8 -34.21 0.73 48.88
C CYS A 8 -34.15 0.06 47.52
N SER A 9 -34.97 0.54 46.58
CA SER A 9 -34.89 0.16 45.17
C SER A 9 -33.60 0.72 44.56
N LEU A 10 -32.70 -0.18 44.15
CA LEU A 10 -31.52 0.14 43.36
C LEU A 10 -31.97 0.43 41.92
N LEU A 11 -31.92 1.69 41.50
CA LEU A 11 -32.06 2.08 40.09
C LEU A 11 -30.68 1.92 39.43
N ALA A 12 -30.51 0.82 38.70
CA ALA A 12 -29.36 0.62 37.83
C ALA A 12 -29.53 1.49 36.58
N VAL A 13 -28.79 2.60 36.49
CA VAL A 13 -28.66 3.40 35.28
C VAL A 13 -27.64 2.69 34.37
N LEU A 14 -28.16 1.97 33.37
CA LEU A 14 -27.37 1.48 32.24
C LEU A 14 -26.96 2.69 31.40
N ALA A 15 -25.76 3.20 31.62
CA ALA A 15 -25.10 4.11 30.70
C ALA A 15 -24.70 3.31 29.45
N LEU A 16 -25.54 3.36 28.42
CA LEU A 16 -25.17 2.99 27.06
C LEU A 16 -24.14 4.01 26.57
N SER A 17 -22.85 3.68 26.74
CA SER A 17 -21.76 4.34 26.03
C SER A 17 -21.95 4.06 24.54
N GLY A 18 -22.65 4.97 23.85
CA GLY A 18 -22.61 5.04 22.40
C GLY A 18 -21.16 5.26 21.98
N PHE A 19 -20.59 4.26 21.31
CA PHE A 19 -19.38 4.47 20.53
C PHE A 19 -19.71 5.53 19.48
N ALA A 20 -19.31 6.77 19.73
CA ALA A 20 -19.19 7.76 18.68
C ALA A 20 -18.08 7.26 17.76
N CYS A 21 -18.46 6.53 16.71
CA CYS A 21 -17.61 6.34 15.55
C CYS A 21 -17.24 7.75 15.09
N ALA A 22 -15.95 8.08 15.04
CA ALA A 22 -15.53 9.31 14.41
C ALA A 22 -16.11 9.29 12.99
N ASP A 23 -16.97 10.25 12.66
CA ASP A 23 -17.64 10.30 11.37
C ASP A 23 -16.58 10.61 10.31
N SER A 24 -16.00 9.57 9.72
CA SER A 24 -14.97 9.70 8.69
C SER A 24 -15.59 10.35 7.47
N LYS A 25 -15.17 11.58 7.17
CA LYS A 25 -15.71 12.35 6.04
C LYS A 25 -15.16 11.82 4.71
N ILE A 26 -15.91 10.92 4.09
CA ILE A 26 -15.67 10.46 2.71
C ILE A 26 -16.34 11.46 1.77
N VAL A 27 -15.59 12.00 0.82
CA VAL A 27 -16.09 12.82 -0.29
C VAL A 27 -16.00 12.01 -1.57
N VAL A 28 -17.13 11.79 -2.24
CA VAL A 28 -17.20 11.20 -3.58
C VAL A 28 -17.43 12.34 -4.55
N PHE A 29 -16.50 12.56 -5.48
CA PHE A 29 -16.75 13.49 -6.57
C PHE A 29 -17.86 12.93 -7.46
N HIS A 30 -18.91 13.72 -7.65
CA HIS A 30 -20.08 13.36 -8.44
C HIS A 30 -20.59 14.59 -9.17
N GLU A 31 -20.54 14.54 -10.50
CA GLU A 31 -20.97 15.64 -11.35
C GLU A 31 -21.80 15.08 -12.53
N PRO A 32 -23.07 15.49 -12.67
CA PRO A 32 -23.90 15.05 -13.79
C PRO A 32 -23.28 15.38 -15.15
N GLY A 33 -23.22 14.39 -16.04
CA GLY A 33 -22.66 14.55 -17.39
C GLY A 33 -21.13 14.65 -17.43
N PHE A 34 -20.44 14.42 -16.31
CA PHE A 34 -18.99 14.36 -16.27
C PHE A 34 -18.44 13.14 -17.04
N PRO A 35 -17.42 13.30 -17.90
CA PRO A 35 -16.91 12.23 -18.73
C PRO A 35 -16.11 11.22 -17.90
N THR A 36 -16.20 9.95 -18.28
CA THR A 36 -15.31 8.88 -17.80
C THR A 36 -14.27 8.59 -18.89
N ALA A 37 -13.06 8.20 -18.49
CA ALA A 37 -12.00 7.86 -19.44
C ALA A 37 -11.22 6.61 -19.01
N ASP A 38 -10.86 5.78 -20.00
CA ASP A 38 -10.08 4.55 -19.84
C ASP A 38 -10.66 3.57 -18.80
N SER A 39 -11.98 3.61 -18.58
CA SER A 39 -12.78 2.72 -17.74
C SER A 39 -14.27 2.90 -18.06
N ALA A 40 -15.10 1.89 -17.78
CA ALA A 40 -16.55 2.07 -17.71
C ALA A 40 -16.96 2.93 -16.49
N PRO A 41 -18.08 3.66 -16.56
CA PRO A 41 -18.58 4.45 -15.44
C PRO A 41 -19.01 3.57 -14.27
N ILE A 42 -18.73 4.01 -13.05
CA ILE A 42 -19.24 3.39 -11.83
C ILE A 42 -20.58 4.04 -11.47
N PRO A 43 -21.69 3.27 -11.34
CA PRO A 43 -22.99 3.84 -11.02
C PRO A 43 -23.04 4.46 -9.63
N ASP A 44 -23.66 5.64 -9.49
CA ASP A 44 -23.84 6.28 -8.18
C ASP A 44 -24.66 5.43 -7.21
N SER A 45 -25.60 4.63 -7.72
CA SER A 45 -26.40 3.71 -6.91
C SER A 45 -25.53 2.68 -6.20
N LEU A 46 -24.49 2.17 -6.87
CA LEU A 46 -23.50 1.27 -6.28
C LEU A 46 -22.71 1.99 -5.18
N LEU A 47 -22.17 3.17 -5.49
CA LEU A 47 -21.36 3.96 -4.55
C LEU A 47 -22.15 4.36 -3.30
N ARG A 48 -23.41 4.82 -3.47
CA ARG A 48 -24.29 5.19 -2.35
C ARG A 48 -24.65 3.99 -1.48
N ALA A 49 -24.80 2.81 -2.08
CA ALA A 49 -25.10 1.60 -1.33
C ALA A 49 -23.92 1.15 -0.45
N VAL A 50 -22.68 1.32 -0.92
CA VAL A 50 -21.49 0.78 -0.27
C VAL A 50 -20.71 1.82 0.54
N LEU A 51 -20.96 3.11 0.31
CA LEU A 51 -20.41 4.26 1.05
C LEU A 51 -21.56 5.11 1.64
N PRO A 52 -22.35 4.57 2.59
CA PRO A 52 -23.59 5.22 3.05
C PRO A 52 -23.36 6.57 3.75
N ASN A 53 -22.16 6.80 4.32
CA ASN A 53 -21.81 8.05 5.00
C ASN A 53 -21.03 9.02 4.11
N ALA A 54 -20.87 8.71 2.82
CA ALA A 54 -20.15 9.58 1.90
C ALA A 54 -20.99 10.77 1.44
N GLN A 55 -20.33 11.92 1.32
CA GLN A 55 -20.90 13.10 0.69
C GLN A 55 -20.61 13.06 -0.80
N PHE A 56 -21.66 13.14 -1.62
CA PHE A 56 -21.56 13.22 -3.08
C PHE A 56 -21.51 14.70 -3.47
N VAL A 57 -20.40 15.14 -4.03
CA VAL A 57 -20.05 16.55 -4.16
C VAL A 57 -19.80 16.91 -5.61
N SER A 58 -20.46 17.98 -6.07
CA SER A 58 -20.30 18.56 -7.40
C SER A 58 -18.94 19.25 -7.57
N ALA A 59 -18.57 19.60 -8.80
CA ALA A 59 -17.37 20.43 -9.03
C ALA A 59 -17.46 21.78 -8.28
N ALA A 60 -18.64 22.40 -8.23
CA ALA A 60 -18.83 23.69 -7.58
C ALA A 60 -18.57 23.67 -6.06
N ASP A 61 -18.83 22.53 -5.41
CA ASP A 61 -18.76 22.39 -3.95
C ASP A 61 -17.48 21.67 -3.49
N LEU A 62 -16.70 21.09 -4.42
CA LEU A 62 -15.57 20.20 -4.11
C LEU A 62 -14.55 20.88 -3.20
N LYS A 63 -14.17 22.11 -3.54
CA LYS A 63 -13.27 22.95 -2.74
C LYS A 63 -13.64 23.02 -1.26
N ALA A 64 -14.92 23.27 -0.98
CA ALA A 64 -15.41 23.48 0.37
C ALA A 64 -15.38 22.19 1.20
N GLN A 65 -15.65 21.04 0.57
CA GLN A 65 -15.70 19.76 1.28
C GLN A 65 -14.31 19.16 1.53
N LEU A 66 -13.37 19.37 0.59
CA LEU A 66 -11.99 18.88 0.73
C LEU A 66 -11.20 19.49 1.90
N SER A 67 -11.67 20.58 2.52
CA SER A 67 -11.00 21.15 3.69
C SER A 67 -11.12 20.28 4.94
N SER A 68 -12.11 19.38 5.00
CA SER A 68 -12.34 18.50 6.15
C SER A 68 -12.51 17.03 5.79
N ALA A 69 -12.43 16.69 4.50
CA ALA A 69 -12.44 15.32 4.02
C ALA A 69 -11.24 14.53 4.55
N GLN A 70 -11.43 13.23 4.76
CA GLN A 70 -10.35 12.27 5.02
C GLN A 70 -10.01 11.47 3.77
N LEU A 71 -11.01 11.17 2.95
CA LEU A 71 -10.89 10.40 1.72
C LEU A 71 -11.63 11.11 0.59
N LEU A 72 -10.95 11.29 -0.55
CA LEU A 72 -11.56 11.64 -1.82
C LEU A 72 -11.71 10.37 -2.67
N VAL A 73 -12.90 10.13 -3.22
CA VAL A 73 -13.17 9.06 -4.18
C VAL A 73 -13.46 9.67 -5.56
N LEU A 74 -12.71 9.22 -6.57
CA LEU A 74 -12.87 9.61 -7.97
C LEU A 74 -13.35 8.41 -8.80
N PRO A 75 -14.64 8.35 -9.18
CA PRO A 75 -15.22 7.19 -9.86
C PRO A 75 -15.19 7.25 -11.41
N TYR A 76 -14.31 8.08 -11.99
CA TYR A 76 -14.34 8.43 -13.43
C TYR A 76 -13.12 7.95 -14.22
N GLY A 77 -12.44 6.91 -13.74
CA GLY A 77 -11.26 6.37 -14.38
C GLY A 77 -10.11 7.38 -14.38
N SER A 78 -9.54 7.62 -15.57
CA SER A 78 -8.47 8.61 -15.77
C SER A 78 -8.92 10.07 -15.62
N ALA A 79 -10.23 10.33 -15.59
CA ALA A 79 -10.79 11.67 -15.67
C ALA A 79 -10.91 12.36 -14.30
N PHE A 80 -10.62 13.66 -14.26
CA PHE A 80 -10.73 14.51 -13.07
C PHE A 80 -11.06 15.96 -13.47
N PRO A 81 -11.71 16.75 -12.60
CA PRO A 81 -12.10 18.12 -12.93
C PRO A 81 -10.86 19.03 -12.97
N GLU A 82 -10.59 19.63 -14.13
CA GLU A 82 -9.40 20.47 -14.35
C GLU A 82 -9.42 21.72 -13.47
N ASP A 83 -10.58 22.37 -13.35
CA ASP A 83 -10.73 23.64 -12.61
C ASP A 83 -10.53 23.46 -11.10
N ASP A 84 -10.74 22.26 -10.56
CA ASP A 84 -10.57 21.92 -9.14
C ASP A 84 -9.20 21.28 -8.82
N TRP A 85 -8.29 21.22 -9.80
CA TRP A 85 -7.01 20.57 -9.63
C TRP A 85 -6.19 21.12 -8.45
N ALA A 86 -6.19 22.44 -8.26
CA ALA A 86 -5.41 23.07 -7.20
C ALA A 86 -5.91 22.64 -5.81
N GLU A 87 -7.22 22.50 -5.66
CA GLU A 87 -7.90 22.05 -4.45
C GLU A 87 -7.64 20.56 -4.18
N ILE A 88 -7.76 19.71 -5.20
CA ILE A 88 -7.44 18.28 -5.09
C ILE A 88 -5.98 18.11 -4.69
N ARG A 89 -5.05 18.74 -5.41
CA ARG A 89 -3.62 18.65 -5.09
C ARG A 89 -3.34 19.18 -3.69
N GLY A 90 -3.94 20.30 -3.29
CA GLY A 90 -3.78 20.85 -1.95
C GLY A 90 -4.30 19.92 -0.85
N PHE A 91 -5.41 19.22 -1.09
CA PHE A 91 -5.91 18.17 -0.19
C PHE A 91 -4.90 17.02 -0.05
N LEU A 92 -4.39 16.51 -1.18
CA LEU A 92 -3.39 15.44 -1.19
C LEU A 92 -2.10 15.87 -0.47
N GLN A 93 -1.60 17.08 -0.72
CA GLN A 93 -0.38 17.62 -0.12
C GLN A 93 -0.43 17.73 1.41
N ARG A 94 -1.63 17.77 2.00
CA ARG A 94 -1.83 17.76 3.46
C ARG A 94 -2.07 16.35 4.03
N GLY A 95 -1.80 15.30 3.25
CA GLY A 95 -1.98 13.91 3.68
C GLY A 95 -3.37 13.35 3.42
N GLY A 96 -4.13 13.93 2.49
CA GLY A 96 -5.44 13.42 2.11
C GLY A 96 -5.37 12.02 1.49
N ASN A 97 -6.29 11.12 1.89
CA ASN A 97 -6.42 9.80 1.28
C ASN A 97 -7.17 9.88 -0.04
N LEU A 98 -6.85 8.97 -0.96
CA LEU A 98 -7.41 8.97 -2.30
C LEU A 98 -7.80 7.56 -2.73
N LEU A 99 -8.98 7.42 -3.33
CA LEU A 99 -9.41 6.22 -4.03
C LEU A 99 -9.82 6.61 -5.45
N VAL A 100 -9.12 6.08 -6.45
CA VAL A 100 -9.50 6.27 -7.87
C VAL A 100 -9.96 4.94 -8.44
N LEU A 101 -11.16 4.93 -9.03
CA LEU A 101 -11.77 3.74 -9.61
C LEU A 101 -11.60 3.75 -11.13
N GLY A 102 -10.65 2.93 -11.60
CA GLY A 102 -10.39 2.68 -13.01
C GLY A 102 -9.32 3.58 -13.62
N GLY A 103 -8.89 3.20 -14.83
CA GLY A 103 -8.08 4.03 -15.72
C GLY A 103 -6.67 4.32 -15.21
N ARG A 104 -6.16 5.49 -15.62
CA ARG A 104 -4.83 6.03 -15.34
C ARG A 104 -5.04 7.36 -14.60
N PRO A 105 -5.12 7.35 -13.26
CA PRO A 105 -5.46 8.51 -12.44
C PRO A 105 -4.76 9.80 -12.89
N PHE A 106 -5.53 10.88 -12.99
CA PHE A 106 -5.07 12.23 -13.35
C PHE A 106 -4.45 12.40 -14.75
N SER A 107 -4.62 11.45 -15.66
CA SER A 107 -4.05 11.56 -17.01
C SER A 107 -4.98 12.24 -18.04
N ARG A 108 -6.26 12.43 -17.72
CA ARG A 108 -7.27 13.03 -18.63
C ARG A 108 -8.02 14.16 -17.94
N ALA A 109 -7.60 15.40 -18.15
CA ALA A 109 -8.28 16.55 -17.53
C ALA A 109 -9.64 16.81 -18.20
N ALA A 110 -10.70 16.94 -17.41
CA ALA A 110 -12.03 17.31 -17.88
C ALA A 110 -12.30 18.80 -17.62
N TYR A 111 -12.80 19.51 -18.63
CA TYR A 111 -13.07 20.94 -18.56
C TYR A 111 -14.45 21.26 -19.13
N ARG A 112 -15.03 22.38 -18.67
CA ARG A 112 -16.30 22.87 -19.21
C ARG A 112 -16.07 23.72 -20.47
N ASN A 113 -16.85 23.43 -21.51
CA ASN A 113 -16.98 24.27 -22.69
C ASN A 113 -18.45 24.68 -22.81
N GLY A 114 -18.79 25.83 -22.25
CA GLY A 114 -20.18 26.24 -22.03
C GLY A 114 -20.85 25.31 -21.02
N THR A 115 -21.94 24.65 -21.43
CA THR A 115 -22.70 23.71 -20.59
C THR A 115 -22.25 22.25 -20.74
N ILE A 116 -21.28 21.97 -21.61
CA ILE A 116 -20.86 20.60 -21.95
C ILE A 116 -19.48 20.33 -21.36
N TRP A 117 -19.31 19.16 -20.75
CA TRP A 117 -18.00 18.66 -20.35
C TRP A 117 -17.24 18.09 -21.55
N LYS A 118 -15.97 18.43 -21.64
CA LYS A 118 -15.04 17.86 -22.62
C LYS A 118 -13.83 17.28 -21.90
N LEU A 119 -13.21 16.29 -22.52
CA LEU A 119 -11.99 15.67 -22.05
C LEU A 119 -10.81 16.17 -22.86
N ARG A 120 -9.67 16.40 -22.20
CA ARG A 120 -8.38 16.61 -22.88
C ARG A 120 -7.77 15.26 -23.27
N ASP A 121 -6.83 15.33 -24.21
CA ASP A 121 -5.97 14.20 -24.53
C ASP A 121 -5.11 13.81 -23.31
N TYR A 122 -4.52 12.62 -23.40
CA TYR A 122 -3.61 12.11 -22.37
C TYR A 122 -2.49 13.13 -22.11
N SER A 123 -2.23 13.42 -20.84
CA SER A 123 -1.15 14.31 -20.44
C SER A 123 -0.55 13.90 -19.10
N VAL A 124 0.74 14.14 -18.95
CA VAL A 124 1.48 13.93 -17.69
C VAL A 124 1.52 15.19 -16.82
N ARG A 125 0.96 16.31 -17.29
CA ARG A 125 0.99 17.62 -16.60
C ARG A 125 0.48 17.55 -15.17
N TYR A 126 -0.49 16.68 -14.91
CA TYR A 126 -1.16 16.55 -13.62
C TYR A 126 -0.68 15.34 -12.82
N THR A 127 -0.07 14.34 -13.46
CA THR A 127 0.54 13.19 -12.79
C THR A 127 1.94 13.51 -12.26
N GLN A 128 2.73 14.32 -12.99
CA GLN A 128 4.09 14.70 -12.57
C GLN A 128 4.15 15.39 -11.21
N PRO A 129 3.26 16.35 -10.87
CA PRO A 129 3.22 16.92 -9.53
C PRO A 129 2.85 15.93 -8.43
N LEU A 130 2.32 14.75 -8.78
CA LEU A 130 2.03 13.63 -7.89
C LEU A 130 3.15 12.58 -7.89
N MET A 131 4.32 12.93 -8.43
CA MET A 131 5.49 12.06 -8.56
C MET A 131 5.28 10.87 -9.52
N ILE A 132 4.26 10.93 -10.39
CA ILE A 132 3.97 9.90 -11.40
C ILE A 132 4.35 10.45 -12.77
N ASP A 133 5.40 9.90 -13.36
CA ASP A 133 5.91 10.32 -14.66
C ASP A 133 4.93 9.98 -15.78
N GLN A 134 4.45 8.75 -15.79
CA GLN A 134 3.57 8.21 -16.83
C GLN A 134 3.00 6.85 -16.39
N TYR A 135 2.12 6.29 -17.21
CA TYR A 135 1.61 4.93 -17.05
C TYR A 135 2.09 4.03 -18.18
N GLN A 136 2.41 2.77 -17.86
CA GLN A 136 2.68 1.71 -18.81
C GLN A 136 1.51 0.74 -18.88
N ASP A 137 1.23 0.22 -20.07
CA ASP A 137 0.19 -0.78 -20.27
C ASP A 137 0.62 -2.15 -19.75
N THR A 138 -0.24 -2.81 -18.97
CA THR A 138 -0.08 -4.20 -18.51
C THR A 138 -1.25 -5.06 -18.96
N PRO A 139 -1.08 -6.39 -19.15
CA PRO A 139 -2.12 -7.23 -19.71
C PRO A 139 -3.48 -7.18 -18.95
N GLY A 140 -4.56 -7.35 -19.72
CA GLY A 140 -5.91 -7.62 -19.23
C GLY A 140 -6.01 -8.92 -18.42
N SER A 141 -7.15 -9.15 -17.75
CA SER A 141 -7.35 -10.34 -16.91
C SER A 141 -7.49 -11.64 -17.68
N ASP A 142 -7.76 -11.58 -18.99
CA ASP A 142 -8.04 -12.77 -19.80
C ASP A 142 -6.84 -13.72 -19.83
N GLY A 143 -7.05 -14.95 -19.34
CA GLY A 143 -6.00 -15.95 -19.22
C GLY A 143 -5.05 -15.75 -18.03
N LEU A 144 -5.28 -14.75 -17.17
CA LEU A 144 -4.51 -14.53 -15.96
C LEU A 144 -5.19 -15.14 -14.72
N LYS A 145 -4.37 -15.61 -13.78
CA LYS A 145 -4.83 -15.99 -12.45
C LYS A 145 -4.79 -14.78 -11.51
N PHE A 146 -5.87 -14.54 -10.78
CA PHE A 146 -5.92 -13.51 -9.74
C PHE A 146 -5.24 -13.99 -8.45
N GLU A 147 -4.39 -13.15 -7.86
CA GLU A 147 -3.72 -13.43 -6.58
C GLU A 147 -3.73 -12.17 -5.70
N SER A 148 -4.21 -12.28 -4.45
CA SER A 148 -4.14 -11.20 -3.47
C SER A 148 -2.74 -11.10 -2.84
N ASN A 149 -2.37 -9.90 -2.39
CA ASN A 149 -1.11 -9.70 -1.67
C ASN A 149 -1.14 -10.30 -0.26
N PRO A 150 -0.36 -11.35 0.06
CA PRO A 150 -0.38 -11.96 1.40
C PRO A 150 0.24 -11.05 2.48
N ASN A 151 0.99 -10.01 2.09
CA ASN A 151 1.61 -9.10 3.05
C ASN A 151 0.64 -8.01 3.56
N ILE A 152 -0.45 -7.78 2.83
CA ILE A 152 -1.52 -6.85 3.20
C ILE A 152 -2.77 -7.68 3.41
N PRO A 153 -3.30 -7.80 4.65
CA PRO A 153 -4.45 -8.65 4.97
C PRO A 153 -5.78 -8.05 4.48
N LEU A 154 -5.81 -7.59 3.22
CA LEU A 154 -6.96 -7.11 2.50
C LEU A 154 -7.28 -8.09 1.36
N ALA A 155 -8.16 -9.04 1.62
CA ALA A 155 -8.67 -9.94 0.60
C ALA A 155 -9.80 -9.25 -0.18
N ILE A 156 -9.50 -8.73 -1.38
CA ILE A 156 -10.52 -8.27 -2.32
C ILE A 156 -11.00 -9.44 -3.20
N PRO A 157 -12.31 -9.53 -3.53
CA PRO A 157 -12.81 -10.50 -4.49
C PRO A 157 -12.09 -10.40 -5.85
N GLN A 158 -11.94 -11.52 -6.54
CA GLN A 158 -11.48 -11.54 -7.92
C GLN A 158 -12.46 -10.76 -8.81
N PHE A 159 -11.91 -10.00 -9.76
CA PHE A 159 -12.65 -9.29 -10.79
C PHE A 159 -11.88 -9.31 -12.12
N SER A 160 -12.56 -8.96 -13.20
CA SER A 160 -11.99 -8.90 -14.55
C SER A 160 -11.72 -7.45 -14.98
N TRP A 161 -10.69 -7.26 -15.81
CA TRP A 161 -10.34 -5.98 -16.42
C TRP A 161 -9.87 -6.18 -17.86
N LYS A 162 -10.14 -5.21 -18.73
CA LYS A 162 -9.76 -5.28 -20.15
C LYS A 162 -8.27 -5.05 -20.36
N GLN A 163 -7.71 -4.12 -19.62
CA GLN A 163 -6.33 -3.67 -19.70
C GLN A 163 -5.91 -3.16 -18.32
N GLY A 164 -4.68 -3.44 -17.89
CA GLY A 164 -4.11 -2.86 -16.67
C GLY A 164 -3.15 -1.72 -16.99
N PHE A 165 -2.86 -0.91 -15.99
CA PHE A 165 -1.93 0.21 -16.08
C PHE A 165 -0.96 0.17 -14.89
N SER A 166 0.31 0.45 -15.14
CA SER A 166 1.36 0.49 -14.12
C SER A 166 1.96 1.88 -14.07
N PRO A 167 1.86 2.62 -12.96
CA PRO A 167 2.49 3.93 -12.85
C PRO A 167 4.02 3.80 -12.80
N ILE A 168 4.71 4.61 -13.57
CA ILE A 168 6.12 4.93 -13.34
C ILE A 168 6.14 6.06 -12.31
N ILE A 169 6.44 5.71 -11.06
CA ILE A 169 6.34 6.60 -9.91
C ILE A 169 7.70 6.76 -9.21
N HIS A 170 8.00 7.99 -8.81
CA HIS A 170 9.11 8.31 -7.93
C HIS A 170 8.70 8.11 -6.47
N LEU A 171 9.45 7.27 -5.77
CA LEU A 171 9.22 6.95 -4.35
C LEU A 171 10.12 7.75 -3.39
N SER A 172 10.87 8.71 -3.93
CA SER A 172 11.73 9.62 -3.18
C SER A 172 11.84 10.95 -3.92
N ALA A 173 11.72 12.05 -3.17
CA ALA A 173 11.89 13.41 -3.66
C ALA A 173 13.30 13.96 -3.39
N VAL A 174 14.14 13.26 -2.60
CA VAL A 174 15.44 13.76 -2.16
C VAL A 174 16.57 12.85 -2.62
N ASP A 175 17.52 13.41 -3.37
CA ASP A 175 18.79 12.78 -3.64
C ASP A 175 19.74 12.96 -2.44
N LEU A 176 20.08 11.88 -1.74
CA LEU A 176 21.02 11.95 -0.61
C LEU A 176 22.49 12.11 -1.04
N TYR A 177 22.84 11.86 -2.31
CA TYR A 177 24.22 12.03 -2.80
C TYR A 177 24.30 12.49 -4.27
N ASN A 178 24.94 13.64 -4.52
CA ASN A 178 25.17 14.17 -5.87
C ASN A 178 26.20 13.38 -6.73
N ARG A 179 26.86 12.34 -6.21
CA ARG A 179 27.98 11.64 -6.92
C ARG A 179 27.95 10.11 -6.92
N GLY A 180 26.89 9.46 -6.44
CA GLY A 180 26.90 7.99 -6.24
C GLY A 180 25.63 7.23 -6.61
N GLY A 181 24.61 7.90 -7.14
CA GLY A 181 23.28 7.32 -7.30
C GLY A 181 22.36 7.66 -6.11
N SER A 182 21.06 7.63 -6.37
CA SER A 182 19.99 8.06 -5.49
C SER A 182 19.77 7.08 -4.34
N ALA A 183 20.62 7.13 -3.32
CA ALA A 183 20.33 6.50 -2.03
C ALA A 183 19.39 7.40 -1.21
N GLY A 184 18.26 7.84 -1.77
CA GLY A 184 17.27 8.72 -1.12
C GLY A 184 16.54 8.05 0.06
N SER A 185 15.91 8.84 0.94
CA SER A 185 14.94 8.28 1.90
C SER A 185 13.73 7.75 1.16
N LEU A 186 13.14 6.67 1.66
CA LEU A 186 11.87 6.18 1.10
C LEU A 186 10.76 7.13 1.55
N ASP A 187 10.26 7.93 0.61
CA ASP A 187 9.24 8.94 0.86
C ASP A 187 7.83 8.38 0.73
N SER A 188 7.69 7.32 -0.07
CA SER A 188 6.47 6.55 -0.20
C SER A 188 6.75 5.08 -0.46
N ASN A 189 5.79 4.22 -0.12
CA ASN A 189 5.84 2.78 -0.44
C ASN A 189 4.71 2.41 -1.39
N LEU A 190 5.05 1.70 -2.46
CA LEU A 190 4.12 1.18 -3.45
C LEU A 190 3.93 -0.32 -3.21
N ASP A 191 2.70 -0.73 -2.89
CA ASP A 191 2.31 -2.12 -2.72
C ASP A 191 1.15 -2.48 -3.67
N PRO A 192 1.27 -3.53 -4.49
CA PRO A 192 0.12 -4.11 -5.18
C PRO A 192 -0.83 -4.76 -4.17
N LEU A 193 -2.14 -4.55 -4.31
CA LEU A 193 -3.16 -5.22 -3.49
C LEU A 193 -3.59 -6.56 -4.11
N ALA A 194 -3.49 -6.65 -5.45
CA ALA A 194 -3.68 -7.88 -6.19
C ALA A 194 -2.78 -7.94 -7.43
N TRP A 195 -2.57 -9.14 -7.95
CA TRP A 195 -1.83 -9.42 -9.18
C TRP A 195 -2.64 -10.25 -10.17
N GLY A 196 -2.34 -10.04 -11.45
CA GLY A 196 -2.59 -10.99 -12.52
C GLY A 196 -1.34 -11.81 -12.82
N LEU A 197 -1.44 -13.14 -12.68
CA LEU A 197 -0.36 -14.08 -12.94
C LEU A 197 -0.53 -14.73 -14.31
N SER A 198 0.55 -14.82 -15.08
CA SER A 198 0.62 -15.62 -16.31
C SER A 198 0.54 -17.13 -16.00
N SER A 199 0.40 -17.93 -17.05
CA SER A 199 0.33 -19.40 -16.95
C SER A 199 1.58 -20.04 -16.32
N ASP A 200 2.75 -19.40 -16.41
CA ASP A 200 4.00 -19.81 -15.75
C ASP A 200 4.17 -19.24 -14.33
N GLY A 201 3.14 -18.58 -13.79
CA GLY A 201 3.11 -18.09 -12.41
C GLY A 201 3.77 -16.72 -12.19
N ARG A 202 4.17 -16.02 -13.25
CA ARG A 202 4.79 -14.68 -13.12
C ARG A 202 3.72 -13.61 -12.91
N ARG A 203 3.93 -12.73 -11.94
CA ARG A 203 3.10 -11.53 -11.75
C ARG A 203 3.40 -10.53 -12.87
N ILE A 204 2.44 -10.32 -13.76
CA ILE A 204 2.60 -9.49 -14.98
C ILE A 204 1.64 -8.30 -15.04
N SER A 205 0.69 -8.21 -14.10
CA SER A 205 -0.23 -7.09 -13.97
C SER A 205 -0.57 -6.87 -12.49
N ALA A 206 -0.86 -5.63 -12.10
CA ALA A 206 -1.28 -5.25 -10.75
C ALA A 206 -2.47 -4.27 -10.86
N PRO A 207 -3.71 -4.77 -11.05
CA PRO A 207 -4.87 -3.93 -11.36
C PRO A 207 -5.34 -3.07 -10.19
N VAL A 208 -4.81 -3.31 -8.98
CA VAL A 208 -5.06 -2.48 -7.81
C VAL A 208 -3.75 -2.30 -7.04
N ILE A 209 -3.39 -1.05 -6.77
CA ILE A 209 -2.20 -0.68 -6.00
C ILE A 209 -2.57 0.23 -4.84
N GLN A 210 -1.70 0.23 -3.83
CA GLN A 210 -1.69 1.14 -2.69
C GLN A 210 -0.37 1.90 -2.67
N ILE A 211 -0.43 3.21 -2.44
CA ILE A 211 0.72 4.07 -2.25
C ILE A 211 0.58 4.72 -0.87
N ASP A 212 1.47 4.39 0.05
CA ASP A 212 1.56 5.04 1.36
C ASP A 212 2.61 6.15 1.28
N HIS A 213 2.22 7.40 1.52
CA HIS A 213 3.12 8.55 1.54
C HIS A 213 3.56 8.86 2.98
N TYR A 214 4.87 8.75 3.24
CA TYR A 214 5.43 8.89 4.58
C TYR A 214 5.99 10.29 4.86
N ARG A 215 6.56 10.95 3.85
CA ARG A 215 7.28 12.22 4.00
C ARG A 215 7.44 12.95 2.65
N ASN A 216 7.89 14.20 2.71
CA ASN A 216 8.33 15.02 1.57
C ASN A 216 7.28 15.31 0.47
N GLY A 217 5.99 15.42 0.82
CA GLY A 217 5.06 16.13 -0.07
C GLY A 217 3.61 15.66 -0.10
N PHE A 218 3.27 14.59 0.63
CA PHE A 218 1.92 14.00 0.72
C PHE A 218 1.71 13.25 2.05
N ASP A 219 2.44 13.67 3.08
CA ASP A 219 2.72 12.94 4.31
C ASP A 219 1.43 12.49 5.01
N GLY A 220 1.31 11.19 5.27
CA GLY A 220 0.16 10.57 5.91
C GLY A 220 -0.93 10.09 4.96
N GLY A 221 -0.88 10.47 3.68
CA GLY A 221 -1.87 10.06 2.68
C GLY A 221 -1.66 8.62 2.20
N ARG A 222 -2.74 7.84 2.20
CA ARG A 222 -2.82 6.56 1.48
C ARG A 222 -3.64 6.72 0.22
N TRP A 223 -3.05 6.41 -0.92
CA TRP A 223 -3.73 6.41 -2.21
C TRP A 223 -3.93 4.98 -2.68
N ILE A 224 -5.13 4.68 -3.16
CA ILE A 224 -5.46 3.40 -3.76
C ILE A 224 -5.96 3.67 -5.17
N PHE A 225 -5.30 3.06 -6.14
CA PHE A 225 -5.69 3.15 -7.54
C PHE A 225 -6.13 1.78 -8.02
N VAL A 226 -7.34 1.72 -8.59
CA VAL A 226 -7.74 0.62 -9.46
C VAL A 226 -7.23 0.97 -10.86
N ASP A 227 -5.94 0.74 -11.09
CA ASP A 227 -5.24 1.08 -12.34
C ASP A 227 -5.60 0.09 -13.47
N ALA A 228 -6.88 0.07 -13.86
CA ALA A 228 -7.41 -0.88 -14.83
C ALA A 228 -8.59 -0.31 -15.64
N ASP A 229 -8.68 -0.69 -16.92
CA ASP A 229 -9.87 -0.46 -17.75
C ASP A 229 -10.95 -1.47 -17.37
N LEU A 230 -11.88 -1.02 -16.52
CA LEU A 230 -13.00 -1.83 -16.05
C LEU A 230 -14.10 -1.88 -17.11
N SER A 231 -14.70 -3.06 -17.32
CA SER A 231 -15.89 -3.20 -18.16
C SER A 231 -17.16 -2.82 -17.41
N ALA A 232 -18.27 -2.66 -18.13
CA ALA A 232 -19.59 -2.49 -17.50
C ALA A 232 -19.99 -3.70 -16.64
N ASP A 233 -19.46 -4.89 -16.93
CA ASP A 233 -19.71 -6.12 -16.16
C ASP A 233 -19.12 -6.06 -14.76
N PHE A 234 -18.04 -5.28 -14.56
CA PHE A 234 -17.51 -5.02 -13.22
C PHE A 234 -18.61 -4.42 -12.34
N SER A 235 -19.18 -3.28 -12.74
CA SER A 235 -20.22 -2.58 -11.99
C SER A 235 -21.51 -3.39 -11.81
N GLY A 236 -21.81 -4.30 -12.76
CA GLY A 236 -22.95 -5.23 -12.67
C GLY A 236 -22.69 -6.49 -11.84
N SER A 237 -21.45 -6.74 -11.43
CA SER A 237 -21.09 -7.92 -10.64
C SER A 237 -21.59 -7.84 -9.20
N THR A 238 -21.80 -9.00 -8.59
CA THR A 238 -22.21 -9.10 -7.18
C THR A 238 -21.10 -8.70 -6.20
N THR A 239 -19.84 -8.62 -6.65
CA THR A 239 -18.67 -8.36 -5.81
C THR A 239 -18.17 -6.91 -5.89
N ALA A 240 -18.60 -6.12 -6.87
CA ALA A 240 -18.11 -4.74 -7.05
C ALA A 240 -18.32 -3.86 -5.82
N GLY A 241 -19.48 -3.97 -5.15
CA GLY A 241 -19.75 -3.21 -3.94
C GLY A 241 -18.81 -3.57 -2.79
N GLU A 242 -18.52 -4.87 -2.63
CA GLU A 242 -17.56 -5.35 -1.63
C GLU A 242 -16.14 -4.87 -1.94
N ILE A 243 -15.72 -4.90 -3.20
CA ILE A 243 -14.40 -4.39 -3.63
C ILE A 243 -14.29 -2.91 -3.29
N VAL A 244 -15.24 -2.08 -3.73
CA VAL A 244 -15.22 -0.62 -3.49
C VAL A 244 -15.22 -0.30 -2.00
N SER A 245 -16.06 -0.97 -1.21
CA SER A 245 -16.11 -0.79 0.24
C SER A 245 -14.78 -1.13 0.91
N LYS A 246 -14.19 -2.30 0.59
CA LYS A 246 -12.90 -2.73 1.14
C LYS A 246 -11.76 -1.79 0.78
N LEU A 247 -11.73 -1.28 -0.46
CA LEU A 247 -10.71 -0.32 -0.89
C LEU A 247 -10.89 1.04 -0.20
N ALA A 248 -12.12 1.53 -0.04
CA ALA A 248 -12.38 2.76 0.70
C ALA A 248 -11.99 2.64 2.17
N ASP A 249 -12.34 1.53 2.82
CA ASP A 249 -11.95 1.22 4.19
C ASP A 249 -10.43 1.11 4.34
N GLN A 250 -9.74 0.53 3.36
CA GLN A 250 -8.29 0.47 3.35
C GLN A 250 -7.66 1.86 3.20
N ALA A 251 -8.19 2.70 2.31
CA ALA A 251 -7.69 4.05 2.08
C ALA A 251 -7.88 4.96 3.31
N LEU A 252 -9.02 4.85 4.01
CA LEU A 252 -9.33 5.63 5.22
C LEU A 252 -8.36 5.41 6.37
N GLN A 253 -7.61 4.32 6.36
CA GLN A 253 -6.60 4.03 7.37
C GLN A 253 -5.40 4.98 7.30
N GLY A 254 -5.20 5.70 6.18
CA GLY A 254 -4.02 6.53 5.98
C GLY A 254 -2.73 5.73 5.80
N ALA A 255 -1.64 6.44 5.53
CA ALA A 255 -0.33 5.84 5.36
C ALA A 255 0.15 5.18 6.67
N GLU A 256 0.77 4.01 6.56
CA GLU A 256 1.31 3.27 7.69
C GLU A 256 2.70 2.73 7.31
N GLU A 257 3.75 3.13 8.01
CA GLU A 257 5.09 2.59 7.84
C GLU A 257 5.32 1.54 8.93
N PHE A 258 5.52 0.27 8.56
CA PHE A 258 5.87 -0.79 9.50
C PHE A 258 7.06 -1.58 8.97
N THR A 259 8.16 -1.58 9.71
CA THR A 259 9.37 -2.33 9.36
C THR A 259 9.93 -3.08 10.56
N VAL A 260 10.49 -4.26 10.28
CA VAL A 260 11.25 -5.07 11.24
C VAL A 260 12.51 -5.55 10.54
N ARG A 261 13.65 -4.91 10.82
CA ARG A 261 14.90 -5.10 10.08
C ARG A 261 15.99 -5.63 11.00
N PRO A 262 16.73 -6.66 10.58
CA PRO A 262 17.97 -7.05 11.25
C PRO A 262 18.95 -5.87 11.28
N ALA A 263 19.61 -5.66 12.42
CA ALA A 263 20.64 -4.64 12.57
C ALA A 263 21.83 -4.88 11.62
N LEU A 264 22.16 -6.16 11.40
CA LEU A 264 23.17 -6.60 10.44
C LEU A 264 22.57 -7.58 9.42
N PRO A 265 23.06 -7.59 8.16
CA PRO A 265 22.65 -8.57 7.17
C PRO A 265 23.28 -9.95 7.39
N LEU A 266 24.35 -10.04 8.18
CA LEU A 266 25.14 -11.25 8.42
C LEU A 266 25.61 -11.29 9.88
N TYR A 267 25.39 -12.44 10.54
CA TYR A 267 25.87 -12.72 11.90
C TYR A 267 26.76 -13.97 11.91
N LEU A 268 27.59 -14.13 12.93
CA LEU A 268 28.36 -15.35 13.18
C LEU A 268 27.54 -16.40 13.94
N PRO A 269 27.85 -17.69 13.78
CA PRO A 269 27.27 -18.73 14.63
C PRO A 269 27.49 -18.42 16.12
N GLY A 270 26.41 -18.44 16.89
CA GLY A 270 26.43 -18.13 18.33
C GLY A 270 26.23 -16.65 18.67
N GLU A 271 26.16 -15.75 17.69
CA GLU A 271 25.81 -14.35 17.94
C GLU A 271 24.29 -14.16 18.08
N PRO A 272 23.82 -13.40 19.08
CA PRO A 272 22.41 -13.00 19.16
C PRO A 272 22.06 -12.07 17.99
N ILE A 273 20.80 -12.13 17.58
CA ILE A 273 20.26 -11.32 16.49
C ILE A 273 19.47 -10.14 17.05
N GLU A 274 19.71 -8.95 16.49
CA GLU A 274 19.05 -7.72 16.87
C GLU A 274 18.10 -7.27 15.76
N LEU A 275 16.84 -7.00 16.11
CA LEU A 275 15.80 -6.55 15.18
C LEU A 275 15.33 -5.14 15.57
N ALA A 276 15.56 -4.18 14.67
CA ALA A 276 15.01 -2.84 14.75
C ALA A 276 13.56 -2.85 14.26
N VAL A 277 12.63 -2.47 15.14
CA VAL A 277 11.21 -2.33 14.82
C VAL A 277 10.87 -0.85 14.71
N GLN A 278 10.25 -0.47 13.60
CA GLN A 278 9.72 0.88 13.41
C GLN A 278 8.26 0.78 12.99
N TRP A 279 7.43 1.61 13.62
CA TRP A 279 6.04 1.77 13.26
C TRP A 279 5.65 3.23 13.33
N HIS A 280 5.06 3.73 12.26
CA HIS A 280 4.46 5.05 12.15
C HIS A 280 3.13 4.91 11.44
N SER A 281 2.10 5.60 11.93
CA SER A 281 0.77 5.58 11.31
C SER A 281 0.21 6.99 11.27
N ALA A 282 -0.35 7.36 10.13
CA ALA A 282 -1.06 8.63 9.96
C ALA A 282 -2.32 8.69 10.86
N THR A 283 -3.01 7.56 10.98
CA THR A 283 -4.14 7.43 11.90
C THR A 283 -3.70 6.75 13.18
N HIS A 284 -3.94 7.41 14.31
CA HIS A 284 -3.58 6.86 15.61
C HIS A 284 -4.67 5.88 16.06
N SER A 285 -4.27 4.64 16.30
CA SER A 285 -5.14 3.68 16.97
C SER A 285 -5.30 4.05 18.44
N ARG A 286 -6.51 3.89 18.98
CA ARG A 286 -6.75 3.92 20.43
C ARG A 286 -6.52 2.57 21.10
N ALA A 287 -6.38 1.53 20.30
CA ALA A 287 -6.15 0.16 20.74
C ALA A 287 -4.67 -0.13 20.92
N ASP A 288 -4.39 -1.20 21.68
CA ASP A 288 -3.04 -1.72 21.81
C ASP A 288 -2.51 -2.21 20.46
N VAL A 289 -1.29 -1.80 20.16
CA VAL A 289 -0.58 -2.17 18.94
C VAL A 289 0.54 -3.11 19.32
N LEU A 290 0.49 -4.31 18.74
CA LEU A 290 1.40 -5.40 19.06
C LEU A 290 2.20 -5.80 17.82
N VAL A 291 3.46 -6.19 18.04
CA VAL A 291 4.27 -6.87 17.04
C VAL A 291 4.50 -8.32 17.45
N ALA A 292 4.34 -9.23 16.49
CA ALA A 292 4.63 -10.65 16.63
C ALA A 292 5.70 -11.06 15.60
N ILE A 293 6.72 -11.81 16.00
CA ILE A 293 7.88 -12.13 15.14
C ILE A 293 8.12 -13.64 15.10
N GLY A 294 8.31 -14.16 13.90
CA GLY A 294 8.77 -15.53 13.65
C GLY A 294 10.02 -15.52 12.78
N THR A 295 10.79 -16.61 12.87
CA THR A 295 11.97 -16.82 12.05
C THR A 295 11.94 -18.22 11.43
N GLU A 296 12.37 -18.32 10.19
CA GLU A 296 12.46 -19.57 9.43
C GLU A 296 13.84 -19.70 8.83
N ALA A 297 14.57 -20.76 9.17
CA ALA A 297 15.79 -21.11 8.47
C ALA A 297 15.43 -21.79 7.15
N GLU A 298 16.22 -21.57 6.11
CA GLU A 298 16.01 -22.20 4.80
C GLU A 298 16.00 -23.73 4.90
N GLY A 299 14.90 -24.36 4.48
CA GLY A 299 14.72 -25.81 4.50
C GLY A 299 14.20 -26.40 5.82
N GLU A 300 14.01 -25.57 6.85
CA GLU A 300 13.48 -25.94 8.15
C GLU A 300 12.01 -25.50 8.31
N ALA A 301 11.31 -26.08 9.29
CA ALA A 301 9.94 -25.70 9.57
C ALA A 301 9.88 -24.28 10.18
N PHE A 302 8.90 -23.49 9.73
CA PHE A 302 8.60 -22.17 10.27
C PHE A 302 8.35 -22.21 11.79
N VAL A 303 9.18 -21.52 12.59
CA VAL A 303 9.01 -21.40 14.05
C VAL A 303 8.60 -19.98 14.42
N PHE A 304 7.40 -19.84 14.97
CA PHE A 304 6.91 -18.57 15.48
C PHE A 304 7.32 -18.39 16.94
N GLN A 305 8.03 -17.31 17.26
CA GLN A 305 8.23 -16.87 18.64
C GLN A 305 7.22 -15.79 18.96
N THR A 306 6.02 -16.22 19.38
CA THR A 306 4.83 -15.39 19.62
C THR A 306 4.92 -14.47 20.85
N ALA A 307 6.07 -13.85 21.11
CA ALA A 307 6.11 -12.78 22.10
C ALA A 307 5.44 -11.54 21.49
N LEU A 308 4.14 -11.37 21.75
CA LEU A 308 3.42 -10.14 21.42
C LEU A 308 4.05 -9.00 22.21
N THR A 309 4.67 -8.07 21.50
CA THR A 309 5.43 -6.97 22.09
C THR A 309 4.71 -5.64 21.80
N PRO A 310 4.32 -4.86 22.82
CA PRO A 310 3.65 -3.57 22.60
C PRO A 310 4.52 -2.53 21.90
N LEU A 311 3.95 -1.73 21.00
CA LEU A 311 4.61 -0.61 20.33
C LEU A 311 4.18 0.75 20.93
N PRO A 312 5.03 1.80 20.87
CA PRO A 312 6.37 1.83 20.28
C PRO A 312 7.45 1.22 21.19
N LEU A 313 8.56 0.75 20.60
CA LEU A 313 9.72 0.24 21.34
C LEU A 313 10.74 1.34 21.60
N SER A 314 11.36 1.30 22.78
CA SER A 314 12.49 2.16 23.15
C SER A 314 13.85 1.54 22.84
N GLN A 315 13.89 0.22 22.64
CA GLN A 315 15.10 -0.55 22.30
C GLN A 315 14.79 -1.62 21.24
N PRO A 316 15.78 -1.99 20.41
CA PRO A 316 15.67 -3.12 19.50
C PRO A 316 15.33 -4.43 20.22
N LEU A 317 14.69 -5.35 19.52
CA LEU A 317 14.40 -6.68 20.04
C LEU A 317 15.62 -7.59 19.87
N ILE A 318 16.04 -8.24 20.95
CA ILE A 318 17.18 -9.16 20.94
C ILE A 318 16.66 -10.59 21.03
N TYR A 319 17.01 -11.40 20.04
CA TYR A 319 16.66 -12.82 19.97
C TYR A 319 17.91 -13.69 20.18
N PRO A 320 17.77 -14.87 20.79
CA PRO A 320 18.87 -15.82 20.95
C PRO A 320 19.51 -16.19 19.61
N ALA A 321 20.78 -16.57 19.64
CA ALA A 321 21.51 -17.00 18.47
C ALA A 321 20.79 -18.16 17.77
N PRO A 322 20.49 -18.06 16.45
CA PRO A 322 19.94 -19.17 15.70
C PRO A 322 20.93 -20.34 15.69
N LYS A 323 20.39 -21.57 15.75
CA LYS A 323 21.21 -22.79 15.73
C LYS A 323 21.71 -23.10 14.34
N GLU A 324 20.85 -22.88 13.35
CA GLU A 324 21.13 -23.21 11.95
C GLU A 324 21.92 -22.10 11.26
N LYS A 325 22.83 -22.51 10.36
CA LYS A 325 23.55 -21.60 9.47
C LYS A 325 22.69 -21.29 8.24
N GLY A 326 23.11 -20.33 7.42
CA GLY A 326 22.45 -20.02 6.15
C GLY A 326 21.46 -18.86 6.23
N LEU A 327 20.52 -18.82 5.29
CA LEU A 327 19.48 -17.78 5.23
C LEU A 327 18.42 -18.00 6.30
N HIS A 328 18.08 -16.94 7.02
CA HIS A 328 16.95 -16.89 7.94
C HIS A 328 15.99 -15.80 7.49
N ILE A 329 14.72 -16.17 7.29
CA ILE A 329 13.64 -15.24 6.95
C ILE A 329 12.95 -14.82 8.24
N VAL A 330 12.83 -13.51 8.45
CA VAL A 330 12.08 -12.90 9.53
C VAL A 330 10.69 -12.55 9.01
N TYR A 331 9.67 -12.98 9.75
CA TYR A 331 8.27 -12.63 9.50
C TYR A 331 7.76 -11.84 10.69
N ALA A 332 7.32 -10.61 10.45
CA ALA A 332 6.75 -9.78 11.49
C ALA A 332 5.29 -9.44 11.15
N TYR A 333 4.42 -9.54 12.14
CA TYR A 333 3.02 -9.17 12.03
C TYR A 333 2.74 -7.99 12.95
N LEU A 334 2.19 -6.93 12.38
CA LEU A 334 1.58 -5.84 13.13
C LEU A 334 0.14 -6.25 13.43
N GLU A 335 -0.26 -6.20 14.70
CA GLU A 335 -1.61 -6.51 15.15
C GLU A 335 -2.21 -5.31 15.88
N ILE A 336 -3.47 -5.00 15.54
CA ILE A 336 -4.27 -3.97 16.19
C ILE A 336 -5.63 -4.61 16.52
N ASP A 337 -6.09 -4.48 17.76
CA ASP A 337 -7.34 -5.13 18.23
C ASP A 337 -7.39 -6.65 17.97
N GLY A 338 -6.24 -7.33 18.09
CA GLY A 338 -6.12 -8.77 17.85
C GLY A 338 -6.31 -9.19 16.39
N LYS A 339 -6.32 -8.24 15.45
CA LYS A 339 -6.38 -8.50 14.01
C LYS A 339 -5.05 -8.13 13.38
N ARG A 340 -4.57 -9.00 12.48
CA ARG A 340 -3.40 -8.70 11.65
C ARG A 340 -3.71 -7.49 10.77
N ARG A 341 -2.85 -6.50 10.88
CA ARG A 341 -2.89 -5.23 10.14
C ARG A 341 -1.92 -5.22 8.98
N ARG A 342 -0.69 -5.69 9.20
CA ARG A 342 0.37 -5.74 8.20
C ARG A 342 1.33 -6.89 8.45
N THR A 343 1.93 -7.39 7.38
CA THR A 343 3.05 -8.33 7.45
C THR A 343 4.28 -7.65 6.86
N TYR A 344 5.41 -7.73 7.57
CA TYR A 344 6.72 -7.34 7.07
C TYR A 344 7.61 -8.58 6.99
N ARG A 345 8.35 -8.71 5.88
CA ARG A 345 9.33 -9.78 5.68
C ARG A 345 10.69 -9.18 5.47
N SER A 346 11.67 -9.68 6.19
CA SER A 346 13.08 -9.37 6.03
C SER A 346 13.90 -10.64 6.19
N ALA A 347 15.22 -10.54 6.06
CA ALA A 347 16.08 -11.70 6.23
C ALA A 347 17.47 -11.27 6.71
N PHE A 348 18.16 -12.23 7.32
CA PHE A 348 19.58 -12.13 7.65
C PHE A 348 20.24 -13.48 7.34
N TRP A 349 21.56 -13.48 7.29
CA TRP A 349 22.35 -14.70 7.09
C TRP A 349 23.12 -15.05 8.36
N ILE A 350 23.17 -16.33 8.72
CA ILE A 350 24.13 -16.86 9.70
C ILE A 350 25.29 -17.48 8.93
N ARG A 351 26.51 -16.97 9.16
CA ARG A 351 27.68 -17.34 8.35
C ARG A 351 27.87 -18.85 8.28
N ASP A 352 27.96 -19.34 7.05
CA ASP A 352 28.35 -20.71 6.75
C ASP A 352 29.67 -20.73 5.96
N PHE A 353 30.74 -21.11 6.65
CA PHE A 353 32.07 -21.19 6.05
C PHE A 353 32.19 -22.31 5.00
N ASP A 354 31.43 -23.38 5.14
CA ASP A 354 31.51 -24.51 4.22
C ASP A 354 30.80 -24.15 2.92
N TYR A 355 29.63 -23.51 3.01
CA TYR A 355 28.93 -22.94 1.86
C TYR A 355 29.73 -21.84 1.15
N LEU A 356 30.35 -20.91 1.90
CA LEU A 356 31.21 -19.88 1.29
C LEU A 356 32.40 -20.44 0.50
N ARG A 357 32.88 -21.64 0.88
CA ARG A 357 34.02 -22.31 0.23
C ARG A 357 33.60 -23.30 -0.85
N SER A 358 32.31 -23.60 -0.98
CA SER A 358 31.80 -24.56 -1.97
C SER A 358 31.61 -23.97 -3.37
N GLY A 359 31.67 -22.63 -3.49
CA GLY A 359 31.62 -21.95 -4.78
C GLY A 359 32.78 -22.35 -5.71
N LEU A 360 32.54 -22.27 -7.02
CA LEU A 360 33.58 -22.51 -8.03
C LEU A 360 34.78 -21.61 -7.75
N SER A 361 35.95 -22.22 -7.55
CA SER A 361 37.21 -21.48 -7.44
C SER A 361 37.42 -20.69 -8.74
N LEU A 362 37.52 -19.36 -8.63
CA LEU A 362 37.90 -18.51 -9.74
C LEU A 362 39.37 -18.79 -10.06
N ALA A 363 39.62 -19.72 -10.98
CA ALA A 363 40.97 -19.99 -11.47
C ALA A 363 41.44 -18.77 -12.27
N SER A 364 42.38 -18.00 -11.71
CA SER A 364 43.09 -16.99 -12.49
C SER A 364 43.96 -17.70 -13.53
N THR A 365 43.57 -17.67 -14.80
CA THR A 365 44.45 -18.11 -15.89
C THR A 365 45.63 -17.14 -15.95
N LYS A 366 46.81 -17.56 -15.46
CA LYS A 366 48.06 -16.86 -15.74
C LYS A 366 48.29 -16.91 -17.25
N ILE A 367 48.19 -15.77 -17.92
CA ILE A 367 48.66 -15.61 -19.30
C ILE A 367 50.19 -15.69 -19.24
N THR A 368 50.75 -16.86 -19.50
CA THR A 368 52.18 -17.02 -19.78
C THR A 368 52.47 -16.48 -21.17
N SER A 369 53.03 -15.28 -21.26
CA SER A 369 53.60 -14.75 -22.50
C SER A 369 54.90 -15.50 -22.83
N SER A 370 54.83 -16.51 -23.71
CA SER A 370 56.02 -17.08 -24.34
C SER A 370 56.45 -16.21 -25.52
N SER A 371 57.37 -15.26 -25.26
CA SER A 371 58.10 -14.55 -26.30
C SER A 371 59.34 -15.36 -26.71
N THR A 372 59.20 -16.26 -27.67
CA THR A 372 60.33 -16.84 -28.41
C THR A 372 60.56 -16.01 -29.67
N ALA A 373 61.42 -15.00 -29.57
CA ALA A 373 62.02 -14.35 -30.73
C ALA A 373 63.29 -15.12 -31.11
N SER A 374 63.17 -16.04 -32.07
CA SER A 374 64.34 -16.58 -32.77
C SER A 374 64.79 -15.57 -33.82
N ARG A 375 65.85 -14.82 -33.51
CA ARG A 375 66.73 -14.24 -34.53
C ARG A 375 67.69 -15.34 -35.02
N SER A 376 67.71 -15.56 -36.32
CA SER A 376 68.78 -16.26 -37.03
C SER A 376 69.54 -15.23 -37.89
N PRO A 377 70.84 -15.43 -38.14
CA PRO A 377 71.82 -14.39 -38.45
C PRO A 377 71.61 -13.62 -39.76
#